data_AF-A0A8T7B225-F1
#
_entry.id   AF-A0A8T7B225-F1
#
_cell.length_a   1.000
_cell.length_b   1.000
_cell.length_c   1.000
_cell.angle_alpha   90.00
_cell.angle_beta   90.00
_cell.angle_gamma   90.00
#
_symmetry.space_group_name_H-M   'P 1'
#
loop_
_entity.id
_entity.type
_entity.pdbx_description
1 polymer ?
#
loop_
_entity_poly.entity_id
_entity_poly.type
_entity_poly.pdbx_seq_one_letter_code
_entity_poly.pdbx_strand_id
1 'polypeptide(L)'
;MRSRWRKRRQHEPAELNITTFMNLMVILVPFLLITAVFSRMAVIELNLPTAESVTKQQEPEFSLEVIVRDDMIEVGDQNAGVLKVFAKVPGPDGTDRHDLAGLTDYLKRVKGNFPDELSATLLLESDIDYEVMIQVMDAVRTYRVTEPGEFKRAELFPEISIGDAPVIARASR
;
A
#
# COMPACT_ATOMS: atom_id res chain seq x y z
N MET A 1 -22.14 88.29 -29.77
CA MET A 1 -22.46 86.84 -29.78
C MET A 1 -21.16 86.05 -29.58
N ARG A 2 -20.98 85.40 -28.43
CA ARG A 2 -19.74 84.66 -28.10
C ARG A 2 -19.93 83.18 -28.40
N SER A 3 -19.22 82.66 -29.41
CA SER A 3 -19.28 81.25 -29.79
C SER A 3 -18.56 80.41 -28.73
N ARG A 4 -19.26 79.41 -28.19
CA ARG A 4 -18.70 78.46 -27.22
C ARG A 4 -18.09 77.31 -28.00
N TRP A 5 -16.77 77.33 -28.18
CA TRP A 5 -16.02 76.20 -28.69
C TRP A 5 -16.07 75.05 -27.68
N ARG A 6 -16.83 74.00 -28.01
CA ARG A 6 -16.82 72.73 -27.28
C ARG A 6 -15.52 72.00 -27.60
N LYS A 7 -14.64 71.90 -26.61
CA LYS A 7 -13.43 71.07 -26.65
C LYS A 7 -13.87 69.60 -26.73
N ARG A 8 -13.64 68.96 -27.88
CA ARG A 8 -13.75 67.50 -28.06
C ARG A 8 -12.76 66.84 -27.11
N ARG A 9 -13.26 66.03 -26.17
CA ARG A 9 -12.41 65.12 -25.38
C ARG A 9 -11.78 64.12 -26.35
N GLN A 10 -10.46 64.18 -26.47
CA GLN A 10 -9.68 63.15 -27.14
C GLN A 10 -9.76 61.90 -26.26
N HIS A 11 -10.21 60.80 -26.86
CA HIS A 11 -10.20 59.49 -26.23
C HIS A 11 -8.76 58.98 -26.39
N GLU A 12 -7.95 59.08 -25.32
CA GLU A 12 -6.65 58.41 -25.31
C GLU A 12 -6.88 56.90 -25.37
N PRO A 13 -6.08 56.15 -26.16
CA PRO A 13 -6.13 54.70 -26.14
C PRO A 13 -5.75 54.24 -24.74
N ALA A 14 -6.57 53.36 -24.15
CA ALA A 14 -6.26 52.79 -22.85
C ALA A 14 -4.92 52.04 -22.94
N GLU A 15 -3.87 52.60 -22.34
CA GLU A 15 -2.59 51.91 -22.21
C GLU A 15 -2.81 50.67 -21.34
N LEU A 16 -2.59 49.50 -21.92
CA LEU A 16 -2.74 48.24 -21.21
C LEU A 16 -1.72 48.23 -20.05
N ASN A 17 -2.20 48.23 -18.81
CA ASN A 17 -1.35 48.19 -17.62
C ASN A 17 -0.60 46.86 -17.55
N ILE A 18 0.60 46.81 -18.14
CA ILE A 18 1.43 45.61 -18.24
C ILE A 18 1.70 45.02 -16.85
N THR A 19 1.93 45.86 -15.84
CA THR A 19 2.10 45.44 -14.44
C THR A 19 0.88 44.70 -13.90
N THR A 20 -0.33 45.16 -14.23
CA THR A 20 -1.58 44.51 -13.83
C THR A 20 -1.74 43.16 -14.53
N PHE A 21 -1.35 43.08 -15.80
CA PHE A 21 -1.37 41.82 -16.56
C PHE A 21 -0.35 40.81 -16.05
N MET A 22 0.87 41.25 -15.72
CA MET A 22 1.90 40.41 -15.11
C MET A 22 1.45 39.86 -13.75
N ASN A 23 0.86 40.72 -12.90
CA ASN A 23 0.32 40.27 -11.61
C ASN A 23 -0.78 39.21 -11.78
N LEU A 24 -1.61 39.33 -12.82
CA LEU A 24 -2.62 38.33 -13.15
C LEU A 24 -1.99 37.00 -13.56
N MET A 25 -0.98 37.00 -14.43
CA MET A 25 -0.24 35.78 -14.80
C MET A 25 0.47 35.11 -13.61
N VAL A 26 1.11 35.90 -12.75
CA VAL A 26 1.84 35.39 -11.56
C VAL A 26 0.91 34.74 -10.55
N ILE A 27 -0.33 35.22 -10.41
CA ILE A 27 -1.35 34.61 -9.52
C ILE A 27 -1.89 33.29 -10.08
N LEU A 28 -1.95 33.13 -11.41
CA LEU A 28 -2.47 31.91 -12.04
C LEU A 28 -1.54 30.69 -11.86
N VAL A 29 -0.22 30.88 -11.85
CA VAL A 29 0.75 29.80 -11.70
C VAL A 29 0.55 29.00 -10.40
N PRO A 30 0.60 29.60 -9.20
CA PRO A 30 0.38 28.87 -7.95
C PRO A 30 -1.05 28.33 -7.83
N PHE A 31 -2.05 29.02 -8.41
CA PHE A 31 -3.44 28.54 -8.42
C PHE A 31 -3.58 27.23 -9.20
N LEU A 32 -3.01 27.17 -10.41
CA LEU A 32 -3.00 25.97 -11.24
C LEU A 32 -2.19 24.83 -10.59
N LEU A 33 -1.04 25.14 -9.96
CA LEU A 33 -0.24 24.16 -9.25
C LEU A 33 -1.00 23.54 -8.07
N ILE A 34 -1.74 24.34 -7.27
CA ILE A 34 -2.55 23.82 -6.16
C ILE A 34 -3.66 22.89 -6.67
N THR A 35 -4.31 23.24 -7.80
CA THR A 35 -5.33 22.37 -8.42
C THR A 35 -4.75 21.08 -8.98
N ALA A 36 -3.50 21.08 -9.45
CA ALA A 36 -2.83 19.89 -9.97
C ALA A 36 -2.38 18.93 -8.85
N VAL A 37 -2.11 19.44 -7.65
CA VAL A 37 -1.59 18.63 -6.52
C VAL A 37 -2.69 17.85 -5.79
N PHE A 38 -3.97 18.12 -6.07
CA PHE A 38 -5.11 17.39 -5.50
C PHE A 38 -5.80 16.49 -6.54
N SER A 39 -5.25 15.28 -6.75
CA SER A 39 -6.09 14.10 -7.00
C SER A 39 -5.33 12.81 -6.70
N ARG A 40 -5.64 12.19 -5.55
CA ARG A 40 -5.50 10.75 -5.33
C ARG A 40 -6.85 10.24 -4.84
N MET A 41 -7.83 10.15 -5.75
CA MET A 41 -9.06 9.40 -5.50
C MET A 41 -8.77 7.92 -5.77
N ALA A 42 -8.97 7.06 -4.78
CA ALA A 42 -8.98 5.62 -4.98
C ALA A 42 -10.31 5.23 -5.64
N VAL A 43 -10.26 4.88 -6.92
CA VAL A 43 -11.40 4.32 -7.66
C VAL A 43 -11.13 2.83 -7.82
N ILE A 44 -12.02 1.99 -7.30
CA ILE A 44 -12.01 0.55 -7.60
C ILE A 44 -12.72 0.39 -8.95
N GLU A 45 -11.94 0.22 -10.01
CA GLU A 45 -12.44 -0.09 -11.33
C GLU A 45 -12.49 -1.62 -11.53
N LEU A 46 -13.70 -2.16 -11.58
CA LEU A 46 -13.96 -3.51 -12.07
C LEU A 46 -13.79 -3.50 -13.60
N ASN A 47 -12.56 -3.72 -14.08
CA ASN A 47 -12.24 -3.78 -15.50
C ASN A 47 -12.58 -5.17 -16.05
N LEU A 48 -13.73 -5.27 -16.74
CA LEU A 48 -13.99 -6.38 -17.66
C LEU A 48 -13.13 -6.13 -18.92
N PRO A 49 -12.32 -7.10 -19.38
CA PRO A 49 -11.33 -6.84 -20.42
C PRO A 49 -12.03 -6.53 -21.75
N THR A 50 -11.89 -5.29 -22.22
CA THR A 50 -11.98 -4.96 -23.64
C THR A 50 -10.58 -4.73 -24.14
N ALA A 51 -10.26 -5.43 -25.23
CA ALA A 51 -8.93 -5.43 -25.82
C ALA A 51 -8.49 -4.02 -26.22
N GLU A 52 -7.19 -3.75 -26.02
CA GLU A 52 -6.41 -2.65 -26.59
C GLU A 52 -6.46 -1.29 -25.87
N SER A 53 -5.69 -1.17 -24.78
CA SER A 53 -4.83 0.00 -24.55
C SER A 53 -3.82 -0.30 -23.43
N VAL A 54 -2.56 -0.49 -23.81
CA VAL A 54 -1.43 -0.66 -22.90
C VAL A 54 -1.03 0.70 -22.33
N THR A 55 -1.80 1.19 -21.37
CA THR A 55 -1.24 2.06 -20.34
C THR A 55 -0.74 1.10 -19.28
N LYS A 56 0.56 1.11 -18.96
CA LYS A 56 1.09 0.40 -17.79
C LYS A 56 0.47 1.04 -16.54
N GLN A 57 -0.75 0.62 -16.21
CA GLN A 57 -1.27 0.61 -14.86
C GLN A 57 -0.16 -0.09 -14.06
N GLN A 58 0.51 0.62 -13.16
CA GLN A 58 1.26 -0.05 -12.12
C GLN A 58 0.22 -0.87 -11.38
N GLU A 59 0.17 -2.17 -11.69
CA GLU A 59 -0.59 -3.13 -10.91
C GLU A 59 -0.23 -2.90 -9.45
N PRO A 60 -1.22 -2.92 -8.53
CA PRO A 60 -0.92 -2.78 -7.12
C PRO A 60 0.19 -3.78 -6.76
N GLU A 61 1.31 -3.24 -6.29
CA GLU A 61 2.47 -4.05 -5.93
C GLU A 61 2.06 -4.96 -4.77
N PHE A 62 2.34 -6.25 -4.91
CA PHE A 62 2.00 -7.24 -3.91
C PHE A 62 2.67 -6.87 -2.59
N SER A 63 1.90 -6.72 -1.52
CA SER A 63 2.43 -6.42 -0.19
C SER A 63 2.00 -7.49 0.78
N LEU A 64 2.96 -8.34 1.20
CA LEU A 64 2.69 -9.45 2.09
C LEU A 64 2.26 -8.96 3.47
N GLU A 65 1.09 -9.41 3.90
CA GLU A 65 0.56 -9.19 5.25
C GLU A 65 0.37 -10.54 5.95
N VAL A 66 0.83 -10.64 7.20
CA VAL A 66 0.68 -11.82 8.05
C VAL A 66 0.02 -11.37 9.35
N ILE A 67 -1.21 -11.83 9.60
CA ILE A 67 -1.95 -11.51 10.81
C ILE A 67 -1.90 -12.72 11.74
N VAL A 68 -1.39 -12.53 12.95
CA VAL A 68 -1.31 -13.55 14.00
C VAL A 68 -2.41 -13.30 15.00
N ARG A 69 -3.33 -14.26 15.10
CA ARG A 69 -4.41 -14.30 16.08
C ARG A 69 -4.17 -15.44 17.04
N ASP A 70 -4.90 -15.47 18.15
CA ASP A 70 -4.75 -16.55 19.11
C ASP A 70 -5.02 -17.92 18.46
N ASP A 71 -6.09 -18.08 17.69
CA ASP A 71 -6.50 -19.37 17.13
C ASP A 71 -5.93 -19.69 15.74
N MET A 72 -5.43 -18.68 15.02
CA MET A 72 -5.00 -18.83 13.62
C MET A 72 -3.94 -17.82 13.17
N ILE A 73 -3.30 -18.14 12.05
CA ILE A 73 -2.51 -17.19 11.26
C ILE A 73 -3.22 -16.96 9.93
N GLU A 74 -3.40 -15.71 9.55
CA GLU A 74 -3.89 -15.30 8.25
C GLU A 74 -2.72 -14.74 7.43
N VAL A 75 -2.62 -15.13 6.18
CA VAL A 75 -1.65 -14.58 5.23
C VAL A 75 -2.43 -13.97 4.09
N GLY A 76 -2.11 -12.72 3.77
CA GLY A 76 -2.83 -11.91 2.80
C GLY A 76 -1.93 -11.02 1.98
N ASP A 77 -2.57 -10.31 1.07
CA ASP A 77 -2.03 -9.11 0.43
C ASP A 77 -2.80 -7.92 0.99
N GLN A 78 -2.09 -6.85 1.36
CA GLN A 78 -2.72 -5.60 1.82
C GLN A 78 -3.80 -5.09 0.84
N ASN A 79 -3.63 -5.35 -0.47
CA ASN A 79 -4.55 -4.91 -1.52
C ASN A 79 -5.69 -5.90 -1.83
N ALA A 80 -5.46 -7.20 -1.63
CA ALA A 80 -6.40 -8.26 -2.03
C ALA A 80 -7.10 -8.95 -0.84
N GLY A 81 -6.65 -8.70 0.39
CA GLY A 81 -7.14 -9.33 1.61
C GLY A 81 -6.54 -10.72 1.86
N VAL A 82 -7.24 -11.52 2.67
CA VAL A 82 -6.75 -12.83 3.14
C VAL A 82 -6.67 -13.84 1.98
N LEU A 83 -5.47 -14.38 1.76
CA LEU A 83 -5.18 -15.39 0.74
C LEU A 83 -5.20 -16.81 1.32
N LYS A 84 -4.74 -16.97 2.56
CA LYS A 84 -4.68 -18.27 3.23
C LYS A 84 -4.84 -18.11 4.73
N VAL A 85 -5.51 -19.08 5.36
CA VAL A 85 -5.64 -19.20 6.81
C VAL A 85 -5.05 -20.51 7.28
N PHE A 86 -4.33 -20.46 8.40
CA PHE A 86 -3.71 -21.57 9.10
C PHE A 86 -4.28 -21.64 10.51
N ALA A 87 -5.11 -22.65 10.79
CA ALA A 87 -5.53 -22.92 12.16
C ALA A 87 -4.35 -23.46 12.98
N LYS A 88 -4.44 -23.34 14.31
CA LYS A 88 -3.52 -24.05 15.21
C LYS A 88 -3.55 -25.57 14.93
N VAL A 89 -2.39 -26.20 15.13
CA VAL A 89 -2.16 -27.64 14.98
C VAL A 89 -1.70 -28.24 16.31
N PRO A 90 -1.97 -29.54 16.56
CA PRO A 90 -1.53 -30.19 17.79
C PRO A 90 -0.01 -30.13 18.01
N GLY A 91 0.37 -29.71 19.22
CA GLY A 91 1.72 -29.73 19.76
C GLY A 91 2.21 -31.11 20.14
N PRO A 92 3.53 -31.31 20.27
CA PRO A 92 4.10 -32.55 20.81
C PRO A 92 3.61 -32.80 22.24
N ASP A 93 3.36 -31.72 22.98
CA ASP A 93 2.93 -31.72 24.38
C ASP A 93 1.40 -31.75 24.52
N GLY A 94 0.67 -31.92 23.41
CA GLY A 94 -0.80 -31.93 23.36
C GLY A 94 -1.46 -30.56 23.42
N THR A 95 -0.68 -29.47 23.50
CA THR A 95 -1.17 -28.09 23.40
C THR A 95 -1.23 -27.63 21.95
N ASP A 96 -2.27 -26.88 21.59
CA ASP A 96 -2.40 -26.34 20.24
C ASP A 96 -1.37 -25.22 20.00
N ARG A 97 -0.67 -25.28 18.87
CA ARG A 97 0.38 -24.32 18.46
C ARG A 97 0.12 -23.80 17.06
N HIS A 98 0.63 -22.63 16.73
CA HIS A 98 0.53 -22.11 15.36
C HIS A 98 1.25 -23.01 14.36
N ASP A 99 0.66 -23.20 13.18
CA ASP A 99 1.24 -24.02 12.10
C ASP A 99 2.34 -23.25 11.34
N LEU A 100 3.49 -23.09 11.99
CA LEU A 100 4.63 -22.39 11.42
C LEU A 100 5.23 -23.12 10.21
N ALA A 101 5.15 -24.46 10.19
CA ALA A 101 5.62 -25.25 9.06
C ALA A 101 4.76 -25.01 7.82
N GLY A 102 3.43 -25.05 7.98
CA GLY A 102 2.48 -24.72 6.93
C GLY A 102 2.63 -23.28 6.44
N LEU A 103 2.86 -22.33 7.36
CA LEU A 103 3.16 -20.93 7.03
C LEU A 103 4.40 -20.82 6.14
N THR A 104 5.56 -21.33 6.59
CA THR A 104 6.81 -21.25 5.83
C THR A 104 6.69 -21.91 4.46
N ASP A 105 6.02 -23.07 4.35
CA ASP A 105 5.82 -23.74 3.07
C ASP A 105 4.93 -22.94 2.11
N TYR A 106 3.94 -22.21 2.63
CA TYR A 106 3.16 -21.28 1.83
C TYR A 106 3.98 -20.08 1.39
N LEU A 107 4.73 -19.46 2.30
CA LEU A 107 5.59 -18.32 1.98
C LEU A 107 6.66 -18.64 0.95
N LYS A 108 7.18 -19.87 0.91
CA LYS A 108 8.06 -20.35 -0.16
C LYS A 108 7.39 -20.29 -1.54
N ARG A 109 6.10 -20.62 -1.63
CA ARG A 109 5.33 -20.51 -2.89
C ARG A 109 5.08 -19.05 -3.25
N VAL A 110 4.74 -18.22 -2.27
CA VAL A 110 4.57 -16.77 -2.46
C VAL A 110 5.86 -16.14 -2.98
N LYS A 111 7.01 -16.43 -2.35
CA LYS A 111 8.33 -15.97 -2.80
C LYS A 111 8.68 -16.45 -4.21
N GLY A 112 8.23 -17.63 -4.60
CA GLY A 112 8.38 -18.13 -5.98
C GLY A 112 7.60 -17.32 -7.02
N ASN A 113 6.45 -16.75 -6.64
CA ASN A 113 5.64 -15.89 -7.50
C ASN A 113 6.12 -14.43 -7.47
N PHE A 114 6.66 -13.97 -6.34
CA PHE A 114 7.15 -12.61 -6.10
C PHE A 114 8.62 -12.65 -5.63
N PRO A 115 9.58 -12.95 -6.52
CA PRO A 115 10.97 -13.17 -6.15
C PRO A 115 11.68 -11.91 -5.63
N ASP A 116 11.28 -10.75 -6.15
CA ASP A 116 11.88 -9.46 -5.82
C ASP A 116 11.31 -8.85 -4.53
N GLU A 117 10.20 -9.38 -4.00
CA GLU A 117 9.56 -8.88 -2.79
C GLU A 117 10.31 -9.34 -1.55
N LEU A 118 10.73 -8.40 -0.69
CA LEU A 118 11.50 -8.67 0.54
C LEU A 118 10.75 -8.27 1.81
N SER A 119 9.67 -7.50 1.68
CA SER A 119 8.96 -6.94 2.82
C SER A 119 7.82 -7.85 3.27
N ALA A 120 7.56 -7.83 4.57
CA ALA A 120 6.38 -8.44 5.17
C ALA A 120 5.87 -7.56 6.31
N THR A 121 4.57 -7.36 6.38
CA THR A 121 3.93 -6.72 7.53
C THR A 121 3.35 -7.79 8.44
N LEU A 122 3.82 -7.83 9.69
CA LEU A 122 3.34 -8.73 10.73
C LEU A 122 2.40 -7.97 11.66
N LEU A 123 1.12 -8.35 11.67
CA LEU A 123 0.10 -7.76 12.53
C LEU A 123 -0.26 -8.72 13.65
N LEU A 124 -0.17 -8.28 14.90
CA LEU A 124 -0.35 -9.13 16.07
C LEU A 124 -1.64 -8.77 16.81
N GLU A 125 -2.44 -9.77 17.19
CA GLU A 125 -3.50 -9.58 18.17
C GLU A 125 -2.92 -9.24 19.55
N SER A 126 -3.64 -8.48 20.37
CA SER A 126 -3.11 -7.88 21.59
C SER A 126 -2.63 -8.87 22.66
N ASP A 127 -3.09 -10.13 22.60
CA ASP A 127 -2.80 -11.19 23.59
C ASP A 127 -1.81 -12.24 23.07
N ILE A 128 -1.05 -11.93 22.00
CA ILE A 128 -0.06 -12.85 21.46
C ILE A 128 1.21 -12.83 22.30
N ASP A 129 1.63 -14.01 22.75
CA ASP A 129 2.89 -14.20 23.46
C ASP A 129 4.09 -13.74 22.65
N TYR A 130 5.04 -13.07 23.33
CA TYR A 130 6.27 -12.59 22.72
C TYR A 130 7.07 -13.70 22.03
N GLU A 131 7.06 -14.91 22.58
CA GLU A 131 7.71 -16.08 21.98
C GLU A 131 7.07 -16.46 20.64
N VAL A 132 5.74 -16.47 20.57
CA VAL A 132 5.00 -16.76 19.32
C VAL A 132 5.35 -15.73 18.26
N MET A 133 5.40 -14.45 18.61
CA MET A 133 5.83 -13.39 17.69
C MET A 133 7.21 -13.69 17.09
N ILE A 134 8.21 -14.02 17.92
CA ILE A 134 9.56 -14.34 17.44
C ILE A 134 9.55 -15.55 16.52
N GLN A 135 8.83 -16.61 16.90
CA GLN A 135 8.74 -17.83 16.09
C GLN A 135 8.11 -17.56 14.72
N VAL A 136 7.09 -16.72 14.65
CA VAL A 136 6.49 -16.28 13.38
C VAL A 136 7.48 -15.43 12.58
N MET A 137 8.19 -14.49 13.20
CA MET A 137 9.22 -13.69 12.52
C MET A 137 10.30 -14.57 11.89
N ASP A 138 10.78 -15.58 12.61
CA ASP A 138 11.77 -16.52 12.10
C ASP A 138 11.24 -17.33 10.91
N ALA A 139 9.98 -17.78 10.99
CA ALA A 139 9.29 -18.53 9.94
C ALA A 139 9.02 -17.70 8.67
N VAL A 140 8.83 -16.39 8.81
CA VAL A 140 8.61 -15.43 7.70
C VAL A 140 9.93 -15.01 7.04
N ARG A 141 11.03 -14.95 7.81
CA ARG A 141 12.31 -14.41 7.35
C ARG A 141 13.16 -15.38 6.52
N THR A 142 13.27 -16.64 6.95
CA THR A 142 14.13 -17.62 6.29
C THR A 142 13.56 -19.02 6.32
N TYR A 143 14.04 -19.88 5.44
CA TYR A 143 13.84 -21.32 5.55
C TYR A 143 15.16 -22.09 5.40
N ARG A 144 15.19 -23.30 5.92
CA ARG A 144 16.35 -24.20 5.77
C ARG A 144 16.25 -24.94 4.45
N VAL A 145 17.29 -24.85 3.63
CA VAL A 145 17.48 -25.67 2.44
C VAL A 145 18.36 -26.84 2.83
N THR A 146 17.87 -28.05 2.60
CA THR A 146 18.66 -29.27 2.77
C THR A 146 19.27 -29.65 1.43
N GLU A 147 20.51 -29.20 1.19
CA GLU A 147 21.35 -29.75 0.12
C GLU A 147 22.18 -30.91 0.68
N PRO A 148 22.53 -31.94 -0.13
CA PRO A 148 23.36 -33.04 0.32
C PRO A 148 24.73 -32.52 0.83
N GLY A 149 24.93 -32.55 2.14
CA GLY A 149 26.20 -32.18 2.77
C GLY A 149 26.35 -30.72 3.20
N GLU A 150 25.37 -29.84 2.94
CA GLU A 150 25.45 -28.43 3.34
C GLU A 150 24.10 -27.90 3.85
N PHE A 151 24.11 -27.30 5.05
CA PHE A 151 22.95 -26.59 5.58
C PHE A 151 23.00 -25.13 5.16
N LYS A 152 22.19 -24.74 4.17
CA LYS A 152 22.04 -23.34 3.76
C LYS A 152 20.73 -22.77 4.25
N ARG A 153 20.75 -21.53 4.76
CA ARG A 153 19.53 -20.75 5.03
C ARG A 153 19.22 -19.93 3.79
N ALA A 154 18.04 -20.13 3.23
CA ALA A 154 17.53 -19.31 2.14
C ALA A 154 16.55 -18.27 2.70
N GLU A 155 16.55 -17.12 2.05
CA GLU A 155 15.74 -15.98 2.43
C GLU A 155 14.30 -16.09 1.91
N LEU A 156 13.37 -15.53 2.68
CA LEU A 156 11.98 -15.28 2.28
C LEU A 156 11.73 -13.77 2.27
N PHE A 157 11.18 -13.23 3.36
CA PHE A 157 10.83 -11.82 3.51
C PHE A 157 11.55 -11.25 4.75
N PRO A 158 12.79 -10.77 4.59
CA PRO A 158 13.62 -10.36 5.72
C PRO A 158 13.26 -8.99 6.29
N GLU A 159 12.58 -8.14 5.52
CA GLU A 159 12.22 -6.79 5.92
C GLU A 159 10.84 -6.80 6.60
N ILE A 160 10.85 -7.13 7.89
CA ILE A 160 9.61 -7.27 8.67
C ILE A 160 9.25 -5.95 9.36
N SER A 161 8.05 -5.45 9.09
CA SER A 161 7.39 -4.40 9.86
C SER A 161 6.37 -5.01 10.82
N ILE A 162 6.23 -4.47 12.03
CA ILE A 162 5.32 -5.00 13.05
C ILE A 162 4.24 -3.96 13.37
N GLY A 163 2.99 -4.41 13.52
CA GLY A 163 1.86 -3.58 13.93
C GLY A 163 0.78 -4.36 14.67
N ASP A 164 -0.29 -3.66 15.01
CA ASP A 164 -1.45 -4.25 15.69
C ASP A 164 -2.45 -4.83 14.68
N ALA A 165 -2.97 -6.02 14.96
CA ALA A 165 -4.02 -6.63 14.16
C ALA A 165 -5.33 -5.83 14.25
N PRO A 166 -6.05 -5.67 13.15
CA PRO A 166 -7.35 -5.01 13.17
C PRO A 166 -8.33 -5.80 14.05
N VAL A 167 -9.06 -5.06 14.88
CA VAL A 167 -10.10 -5.63 15.75
C VAL A 167 -11.26 -6.11 14.88
N ILE A 168 -11.45 -7.43 14.80
CA ILE A 168 -12.65 -7.98 14.20
C ILE A 168 -13.80 -7.73 15.18
N ALA A 169 -14.68 -6.79 14.85
CA ALA A 169 -15.96 -6.67 15.56
C ALA A 169 -16.75 -7.97 15.33
N ARG A 170 -16.67 -8.91 16.27
CA ARG A 170 -17.50 -10.11 16.27
C ARG A 170 -18.95 -9.65 16.35
N ALA A 171 -19.66 -9.65 15.22
CA ALA A 171 -21.10 -9.47 15.19
C ALA A 171 -21.72 -10.65 15.97
N SER A 172 -22.16 -10.37 17.20
CA SER A 172 -22.89 -11.30 18.05
C SER A 172 -24.07 -11.86 17.26
N ARG A 173 -24.08 -13.17 17.01
CA ARG A 173 -25.28 -13.92 16.63
C ARG A 173 -25.74 -14.74 17.82
#